data_AF-A0A372NQA0-F1
#
_entry.id   AF-A0A372NQA0-F1
#
_cell.length_a   1.000
_cell.length_b   1.000
_cell.length_c   1.000
_cell.angle_alpha   90.00
_cell.angle_beta   90.00
_cell.angle_gamma   90.00
#
_symmetry.space_group_name_H-M   'P 1'
#
loop_
_entity.id
_entity.type
_entity.pdbx_description
1 polymer ?
#
loop_
_entity_poly.entity_id
_entity_poly.type
_entity_poly.pdbx_seq_one_letter_code
_entity_poly.pdbx_strand_id
1 'polypeptide(L)'
;MEICHVNISYWRLNAIPYISVVEMSEEELMLFIPKLTRLDIIEWLSWNDPNGIYSDKSSLNEFGTVMSLEEGVEIFLRQAEENRVVKRLRIV
;
A
#
# COMPACT_ATOMS: atom_id res chain seq x y z
N MET A 1 -33.26 -2.07 -0.82
CA MET A 1 -32.17 -2.60 -1.66
C MET A 1 -30.93 -1.84 -1.25
N GLU A 2 -30.13 -2.41 -0.36
CA GLU A 2 -28.79 -1.89 -0.12
C GLU A 2 -27.97 -2.15 -1.38
N ILE A 3 -27.49 -1.07 -1.99
CA ILE A 3 -26.51 -1.17 -3.06
C ILE A 3 -25.22 -1.63 -2.37
N CYS A 4 -24.87 -2.91 -2.54
CA CYS A 4 -23.54 -3.40 -2.22
C CYS A 4 -22.56 -2.63 -3.12
N HIS A 5 -22.01 -1.51 -2.63
CA HIS A 5 -20.85 -0.90 -3.26
C HIS A 5 -19.72 -1.92 -3.17
N VAL A 6 -19.49 -2.64 -4.27
CA VAL A 6 -18.32 -3.49 -4.40
C VAL A 6 -17.14 -2.53 -4.28
N ASN A 7 -16.48 -2.54 -3.13
CA ASN A 7 -15.34 -1.69 -2.88
C ASN A 7 -14.15 -2.28 -3.64
N ILE A 8 -14.11 -2.01 -4.96
CA ILE A 8 -13.06 -2.48 -5.86
C ILE A 8 -11.86 -1.59 -5.61
N SER A 9 -10.74 -2.17 -5.19
CA SER A 9 -9.49 -1.43 -4.97
C SER A 9 -8.99 -0.80 -6.26
N TYR A 10 -8.29 0.33 -6.15
CA TYR A 10 -7.66 1.03 -7.27
C TYR A 10 -6.79 0.09 -8.11
N TRP A 11 -6.08 -0.82 -7.44
CA TRP A 11 -5.26 -1.87 -8.04
C TRP A 11 -6.04 -2.76 -9.00
N ARG A 12 -7.18 -3.28 -8.53
CA ARG A 12 -8.05 -4.17 -9.33
C ARG A 12 -8.76 -3.41 -10.44
N LEU A 13 -9.25 -2.21 -10.14
CA LEU A 13 -9.95 -1.37 -11.11
C LEU A 13 -9.06 -1.04 -12.31
N ASN A 14 -7.78 -0.80 -12.08
CA ASN A 14 -6.83 -0.39 -13.12
C ASN A 14 -5.90 -1.53 -13.58
N ALA A 15 -6.12 -2.76 -13.10
CA ALA A 15 -5.27 -3.93 -13.38
C ALA A 15 -3.77 -3.68 -13.13
N ILE A 16 -3.44 -2.95 -12.07
CA ILE A 16 -2.07 -2.57 -11.72
C ILE A 16 -1.47 -3.66 -10.82
N PRO A 17 -0.38 -4.32 -11.24
CA PRO A 17 0.33 -5.28 -10.38
C PRO A 17 0.97 -4.57 -9.19
N TYR A 18 0.86 -5.12 -7.98
CA TYR A 18 1.46 -4.51 -6.78
C TYR A 18 2.98 -4.32 -6.90
N ILE A 19 3.67 -5.21 -7.61
CA ILE A 19 5.12 -5.13 -7.83
C ILE A 19 5.54 -3.85 -8.56
N SER A 20 4.65 -3.25 -9.36
CA SER A 20 4.95 -2.04 -10.14
C SER A 20 5.39 -0.85 -9.27
N VAL A 21 4.92 -0.77 -8.02
CA VAL A 21 5.34 0.25 -7.04
C VAL A 21 6.86 0.28 -6.84
N VAL A 22 7.46 -0.90 -6.77
CA VAL A 22 8.92 -1.09 -6.58
C VAL A 22 9.68 -0.76 -7.87
N GLU A 23 9.01 -0.68 -9.02
CA GLU A 23 9.62 -0.43 -10.32
C GLU A 23 9.47 1.01 -10.80
N MET A 24 8.47 1.73 -10.28
CA MET A 24 8.22 3.13 -10.58
C MET A 24 9.43 4.02 -10.24
N SER A 25 9.58 5.12 -10.95
CA SER A 25 10.45 6.22 -10.52
C SER A 25 9.89 6.92 -9.27
N GLU A 26 10.65 7.85 -8.70
CA GLU A 26 10.16 8.70 -7.62
C GLU A 26 9.02 9.62 -8.11
N GLU A 27 9.17 10.22 -9.29
CA GLU A 27 8.15 11.08 -9.88
C GLU A 27 6.85 10.33 -10.18
N GLU A 28 6.94 9.12 -10.71
CA GLU A 28 5.78 8.26 -10.95
C GLU A 28 5.06 7.93 -9.65
N LEU A 29 5.81 7.63 -8.59
CA LEU A 29 5.25 7.30 -7.28
C LEU A 29 4.53 8.51 -6.66
N MET A 30 5.12 9.70 -6.78
CA MET A 30 4.52 10.96 -6.31
C MET A 30 3.22 11.31 -7.05
N LEU A 31 3.10 10.95 -8.32
CA LEU A 31 1.85 11.10 -9.09
C LEU A 31 0.86 9.96 -8.83
N PHE A 32 1.32 8.82 -8.32
CA PHE A 32 0.53 7.64 -8.09
C PHE A 32 -0.19 7.67 -6.73
N ILE A 33 0.53 8.02 -5.65
CA ILE A 33 0.01 8.01 -4.28
C ILE A 33 -1.29 8.79 -4.11
N PRO A 34 -1.47 10.01 -4.68
CA PRO A 34 -2.71 10.78 -4.52
C PRO A 34 -3.95 10.09 -5.11
N LYS A 35 -3.79 9.04 -5.92
CA LYS A 35 -4.88 8.26 -6.51
C LYS A 35 -5.36 7.12 -5.61
N LEU A 36 -4.59 6.80 -4.58
CA LEU A 36 -4.87 5.69 -3.67
C LEU A 36 -5.69 6.17 -2.48
N THR A 37 -6.66 5.36 -2.09
CA THR A 37 -7.30 5.50 -0.79
C THR A 37 -6.45 4.87 0.30
N ARG A 38 -6.78 5.16 1.56
CA ARG A 38 -6.19 4.49 2.73
C ARG A 38 -6.31 2.96 2.65
N LEU A 39 -7.42 2.45 2.14
CA LEU A 39 -7.64 1.01 1.98
C LEU A 39 -6.77 0.41 0.87
N ASP A 40 -6.55 1.14 -0.22
CA ASP A 40 -5.64 0.70 -1.28
C ASP A 40 -4.20 0.60 -0.77
N ILE A 41 -3.79 1.54 0.09
CA ILE A 41 -2.47 1.52 0.75
C ILE A 41 -2.38 0.32 1.69
N ILE A 42 -3.38 0.09 2.55
CA ILE A 42 -3.42 -1.08 3.44
C ILE A 42 -3.37 -2.39 2.65
N GLU A 43 -4.06 -2.47 1.51
CA GLU A 43 -4.04 -3.64 0.63
C GLU A 43 -2.63 -3.93 0.13
N TRP A 44 -1.90 -2.91 -0.33
CA TRP A 44 -0.52 -3.08 -0.78
C TRP A 44 0.44 -3.41 0.37
N LEU A 45 0.33 -2.72 1.51
CA LEU A 45 1.17 -2.99 2.69
C LEU A 45 1.00 -4.44 3.17
N SER A 46 -0.25 -4.93 3.21
CA SER A 46 -0.55 -6.31 3.61
C SER A 46 -0.05 -7.35 2.60
N TRP A 47 0.00 -7.00 1.31
CA TRP A 47 0.63 -7.85 0.31
C TRP A 47 2.15 -7.85 0.43
N ASN A 48 2.74 -6.69 0.72
CA ASN A 48 4.19 -6.51 0.79
C ASN A 48 4.81 -7.12 2.06
N ASP A 49 4.16 -6.93 3.20
CA ASP A 49 4.50 -7.55 4.49
C ASP A 49 3.26 -8.26 5.05
N PRO A 50 3.10 -9.57 4.76
CA PRO A 50 1.96 -10.36 5.24
C PRO A 50 1.87 -10.47 6.77
N ASN A 51 2.94 -10.16 7.50
CA ASN A 51 2.95 -10.18 8.96
C ASN A 51 2.69 -8.81 9.58
N GLY A 52 2.56 -7.75 8.77
CA GLY A 52 2.37 -6.39 9.23
C GLY A 52 0.95 -6.13 9.75
N ILE A 53 0.84 -5.19 10.70
CA ILE A 53 -0.41 -4.83 11.38
C ILE A 53 -0.99 -3.57 10.74
N TYR A 54 -1.72 -3.74 9.64
CA TYR A 54 -2.21 -2.62 8.82
C TYR A 54 -3.73 -2.48 8.79
N SER A 55 -4.47 -3.57 8.93
CA SER A 55 -5.93 -3.53 8.89
C SER A 55 -6.50 -2.82 10.12
N ASP A 56 -7.64 -2.14 9.98
CA ASP A 56 -8.29 -1.45 11.10
C ASP A 56 -8.51 -2.39 12.30
N LYS A 57 -8.92 -3.64 12.03
CA LYS A 57 -9.11 -4.65 13.07
C LYS A 57 -7.80 -4.98 13.80
N SER A 58 -6.73 -5.22 13.07
CA SER A 58 -5.44 -5.58 13.67
C SER A 58 -4.81 -4.39 14.40
N SER A 59 -4.89 -3.19 13.83
CA SER A 59 -4.35 -1.97 14.45
C SER A 59 -5.14 -1.57 15.69
N LEU A 60 -6.46 -1.68 15.68
CA LEU A 60 -7.28 -1.44 16.88
C LEU A 60 -6.96 -2.43 18.01
N ASN A 61 -6.73 -3.69 17.67
CA ASN A 61 -6.41 -4.72 18.67
C ASN A 61 -5.02 -4.53 19.28
N GLU A 62 -4.02 -4.14 18.49
CA GLU A 62 -2.64 -4.00 18.96
C GLU A 62 -2.33 -2.62 19.54
N PHE A 63 -2.78 -1.56 18.85
CA PHE A 63 -2.40 -0.18 19.15
C PHE A 63 -3.55 0.66 19.72
N GLY A 64 -4.79 0.17 19.69
CA GLY A 64 -5.97 0.93 20.13
C GLY A 64 -6.40 2.04 19.17
N THR A 65 -5.76 2.16 18.00
CA THR A 65 -6.05 3.16 16.98
C THR A 65 -6.01 2.53 15.58
N VAL A 66 -6.69 3.17 14.63
CA VAL A 66 -6.54 2.83 13.20
C VAL A 66 -5.44 3.68 12.59
N MET A 67 -4.70 3.10 11.64
CA MET A 67 -3.73 3.85 10.85
C MET A 67 -4.45 4.91 10.01
N SER A 68 -3.95 6.14 10.06
CA SER A 68 -4.38 7.26 9.21
C SER A 68 -3.90 7.11 7.77
N LEU A 69 -4.36 8.00 6.87
CA LEU A 69 -3.88 8.00 5.49
C LEU A 69 -2.41 8.44 5.44
N GLU A 70 -2.06 9.46 6.20
CA GLU A 70 -0.73 10.06 6.25
C GLU A 70 0.31 9.04 6.75
N GLU A 71 0.03 8.37 7.88
CA GLU A 71 0.88 7.29 8.39
C GLU A 71 1.00 6.14 7.38
N GLY A 72 -0.10 5.78 6.71
CA GLY A 72 -0.10 4.75 5.68
C GLY A 72 0.82 5.11 4.51
N VAL A 73 0.77 6.36 4.03
CA VAL A 73 1.63 6.87 2.96
C VAL A 73 3.10 6.83 3.37
N GLU A 74 3.43 7.24 4.60
CA GLU A 74 4.81 7.21 5.11
C GLU A 74 5.38 5.78 5.13
N ILE A 75 4.63 4.82 5.67
CA ILE A 75 5.05 3.41 5.73
C ILE A 75 5.17 2.83 4.32
N PHE A 76 4.21 3.14 3.44
CA PHE A 76 4.20 2.70 2.05
C PHE A 76 5.44 3.18 1.29
N LEU A 77 5.76 4.48 1.38
CA LEU A 77 6.94 5.08 0.75
C LEU A 77 8.23 4.42 1.25
N ARG A 78 8.36 4.25 2.57
CA ARG A 78 9.53 3.62 3.17
C ARG A 78 9.73 2.18 2.65
N GLN A 79 8.69 1.35 2.68
CA GLN A 79 8.78 -0.04 2.23
C GLN A 79 9.02 -0.16 0.72
N ALA A 80 8.42 0.72 -0.09
CA ALA A 80 8.68 0.78 -1.53
C ALA A 80 10.17 1.04 -1.82
N GLU A 81 10.79 1.98 -1.09
CA GLU A 81 12.20 2.30 -1.24
C GLU A 81 13.12 1.19 -0.72
N GLU A 82 12.82 0.60 0.45
CA GLU A 82 13.57 -0.55 0.98
C GLU A 82 13.60 -1.71 -0.04
N ASN A 83 12.46 -2.01 -0.66
CA ASN A 83 12.37 -3.04 -1.70
C ASN A 83 13.14 -2.68 -2.98
N ARG A 84 13.15 -1.40 -3.38
CA ARG A 84 13.95 -0.92 -4.52
C ARG A 84 15.43 -1.14 -4.28
N VAL A 85 15.91 -0.79 -3.09
CA VAL A 85 17.31 -1.00 -2.69
C VAL A 85 17.66 -2.49 -2.72
N VAL A 86 16.84 -3.35 -2.12
CA VAL A 86 17.06 -4.81 -2.12
C VAL A 86 17.08 -5.36 -3.55
N LYS A 87 16.18 -4.91 -4.43
CA LYS A 87 16.16 -5.32 -5.83
C LYS A 87 17.46 -4.97 -6.54
N ARG A 88 17.98 -3.75 -6.35
CA ARG A 88 19.27 -3.31 -6.94
C ARG A 88 20.45 -4.15 -6.44
N LEU A 89 20.46 -4.52 -5.16
CA LEU A 89 21.53 -5.34 -4.56
C LEU A 89 21.51 -6.81 -5.02
N ARG A 90 20.36 -7.32 -5.50
CA ARG A 90 20.25 -8.70 -6.02
C ARG A 90 20.65 -8.86 -7.49
N ILE A 91 21.05 -7.77 -8.16
CA ILE A 91 21.45 -7.75 -9.58
C ILE A 91 23.00 -7.76 -9.74
N VAL A 92 23.76 -8.00 -8.65
CA VAL A 92 25.21 -8.24 -8.68
C VAL A 92 25.57 -9.68 -8.37
#